data_AF-A0A4Q7PH18-F1
#
_entry.id   AF-A0A4Q7PH18-F1
#
_cell.length_a   1.000
_cell.length_b   1.000
_cell.length_c   1.000
_cell.angle_alpha   90.00
_cell.angle_beta   90.00
_cell.angle_gamma   90.00
#
_symmetry.space_group_name_H-M   'P 1'
#
loop_
_entity.id
_entity.type
_entity.pdbx_description
1 polymer ?
#
loop_
_entity_poly.entity_id
_entity_poly.type
_entity_poly.pdbx_seq_one_letter_code
_entity_poly.pdbx_strand_id
1 'polypeptide(L)'
;MELTREEQLHAQVIERAWNDADFKRNLIANPVETIEAEIGQKINIPEGEKLVVEDQSDDSKIYLNIPRKIDVDSLQLTEEQLEMVAGGITPTFIAFGYGFMAGVAVYAATSSD
;
A
#
# COMPACT_ATOMS: atom_id res chain seq x y z
N MET A 1 -8.71 -18.76 -1.12
CA MET A 1 -7.50 -18.38 -0.37
C MET A 1 -7.96 -17.52 0.78
N GLU A 2 -7.50 -17.79 1.99
CA GLU A 2 -7.83 -16.97 3.15
C GLU A 2 -6.96 -15.71 3.10
N LEU A 3 -7.56 -14.52 3.23
CA LEU A 3 -6.80 -13.28 3.25
C LEU A 3 -5.94 -13.24 4.53
N THR A 4 -4.69 -12.82 4.38
CA THR A 4 -3.82 -12.52 5.52
C THR A 4 -4.44 -11.39 6.35
N ARG A 5 -4.05 -11.30 7.63
CA ARG A 5 -4.53 -10.25 8.52
C ARG A 5 -4.24 -8.84 7.98
N GLU A 6 -3.12 -8.67 7.30
CA GLU A 6 -2.73 -7.39 6.71
C GLU A 6 -3.63 -7.01 5.53
N GLU A 7 -3.96 -7.96 4.65
CA GLU A 7 -4.87 -7.73 3.53
C GLU A 7 -6.28 -7.39 4.01
N GLN A 8 -6.75 -8.03 5.09
CA GLN A 8 -8.06 -7.72 5.70
C GLN A 8 -8.10 -6.29 6.27
N LEU A 9 -7.03 -5.86 6.96
CA LEU A 9 -6.93 -4.51 7.49
C LEU A 9 -6.89 -3.46 6.37
N HIS A 10 -6.16 -3.75 5.29
CA HIS A 10 -6.10 -2.86 4.13
C HIS A 10 -7.48 -2.68 3.48
N ALA A 11 -8.21 -3.78 3.26
CA ALA A 11 -9.56 -3.73 2.72
C ALA A 11 -10.52 -2.95 3.63
N GLN A 12 -10.46 -3.16 4.94
CA GLN A 12 -11.28 -2.44 5.92
C GLN A 12 -11.05 -0.92 5.86
N VAL A 13 -9.79 -0.48 5.82
CA VAL A 13 -9.44 0.94 5.76
C VAL A 13 -9.96 1.58 4.46
N ILE A 14 -9.80 0.91 3.32
CA ILE A 14 -10.31 1.39 2.03
C ILE A 14 -11.84 1.50 2.04
N GLU A 15 -12.53 0.42 2.45
CA GLU A 15 -13.99 0.38 2.50
C GLU A 15 -14.53 1.51 3.39
N ARG A 16 -13.88 1.75 4.53
CA ARG A 16 -14.27 2.83 5.43
C ARG A 16 -14.02 4.20 4.81
N ALA A 17 -12.89 4.40 4.12
CA ALA A 17 -12.63 5.66 3.42
C ALA A 17 -13.65 5.97 2.31
N TRP A 18 -14.23 4.95 1.67
CA TRP A 18 -15.32 5.16 0.71
C TRP A 18 -16.65 5.53 1.36
N ASN A 19 -16.96 4.96 2.52
CA ASN A 19 -18.28 5.09 3.15
C ASN A 19 -18.36 6.19 4.25
N ASP A 20 -17.21 6.68 4.74
CA ASP A 20 -17.12 7.67 5.81
C ASP A 20 -16.21 8.84 5.39
N ALA A 21 -16.83 9.97 5.05
CA ALA A 21 -16.13 11.15 4.56
C ALA A 21 -15.26 11.81 5.63
N ASP A 22 -15.66 11.74 6.91
CA ASP A 22 -14.87 12.29 8.02
C ASP A 22 -13.64 11.41 8.28
N PHE A 23 -13.82 10.08 8.24
CA PHE A 23 -12.71 9.13 8.28
C PHE A 23 -11.74 9.37 7.14
N LYS A 24 -12.21 9.49 5.89
CA LYS A 24 -11.35 9.76 4.73
C LYS A 24 -10.56 11.06 4.88
N ARG A 25 -11.22 12.14 5.31
CA ARG A 25 -10.56 13.43 5.56
C ARG A 25 -9.47 13.30 6.63
N ASN A 26 -9.75 12.58 7.71
CA ASN A 26 -8.78 12.34 8.79
C ASN A 26 -7.63 11.44 8.32
N LEU A 27 -7.92 10.41 7.53
CA LEU A 27 -6.94 9.49 6.98
C LEU A 27 -5.93 10.21 6.06
N ILE A 28 -6.40 11.16 5.24
CA ILE A 28 -5.53 11.97 4.38
C ILE A 28 -4.67 12.92 5.23
N ALA A 29 -5.27 13.57 6.23
CA ALA A 29 -4.57 14.57 7.06
C ALA A 29 -3.58 13.94 8.05
N ASN A 30 -3.96 12.84 8.70
CA ASN A 30 -3.26 12.18 9.80
C ASN A 30 -3.34 10.65 9.64
N PRO A 31 -2.66 10.06 8.63
CA PRO A 31 -2.86 8.66 8.25
C PRO A 31 -2.49 7.67 9.36
N VAL A 32 -1.35 7.90 10.03
CA VAL A 32 -0.87 7.03 11.12
C VAL A 32 -1.87 7.00 12.26
N GLU A 33 -2.23 8.15 12.80
CA GLU A 33 -3.18 8.25 13.91
C GLU A 33 -4.55 7.66 13.56
N THR A 34 -5.05 7.94 12.35
CA THR A 34 -6.35 7.46 11.90
C THR A 34 -6.37 5.94 11.76
N ILE A 35 -5.31 5.35 11.18
CA ILE A 35 -5.21 3.89 11.05
C ILE A 35 -5.08 3.26 12.44
N GLU A 36 -4.19 3.75 13.29
CA GLU A 36 -3.98 3.20 14.64
C GLU A 36 -5.26 3.24 15.49
N ALA A 37 -6.05 4.31 15.37
CA ALA A 37 -7.36 4.43 16.01
C ALA A 37 -8.38 3.41 15.48
N GLU A 38 -8.34 3.12 14.17
CA GLU A 38 -9.24 2.14 13.54
C GLU A 38 -8.91 0.71 13.95
N ILE A 39 -7.62 0.36 13.97
CA ILE A 39 -7.17 -1.02 14.17
C ILE A 39 -6.83 -1.34 15.63
N GLY A 40 -6.76 -0.31 16.49
CA GLY A 40 -6.47 -0.44 17.92
C GLY A 40 -5.04 -0.88 18.25
N GLN A 41 -4.11 -0.79 17.30
CA GLN A 41 -2.71 -1.18 17.45
C GLN A 41 -1.79 -0.16 16.76
N LYS A 42 -0.55 -0.04 17.26
CA LYS A 42 0.47 0.83 16.67
C LYS A 42 0.96 0.27 15.35
N ILE A 43 1.13 1.14 14.35
CA ILE A 43 1.76 0.77 13.08
C ILE A 43 3.23 1.16 13.11
N ASN A 44 4.09 0.28 12.60
CA ASN A 44 5.52 0.54 12.57
C ASN A 44 5.87 1.19 11.23
N ILE A 45 6.23 2.48 11.26
CA ILE A 45 6.76 3.18 10.08
C ILE A 45 8.29 3.17 10.19
N PRO A 46 9.01 2.76 9.13
CA PRO A 46 10.46 2.80 9.12
C PRO A 46 11.02 4.18 9.48
N GLU A 47 12.16 4.21 10.17
CA GLU A 47 12.78 5.46 10.59
C GLU A 47 13.11 6.36 9.38
N GLY A 48 12.72 7.63 9.47
CA GLY A 48 12.91 8.61 8.39
C GLY A 48 11.87 8.54 7.28
N GLU A 49 10.95 7.57 7.30
CA GLU A 49 9.84 7.48 6.37
C GLU A 49 8.56 8.10 6.94
N LYS A 50 7.68 8.56 6.03
CA LYS A 50 6.37 9.12 6.37
C LYS A 50 5.31 8.45 5.52
N LEU A 51 4.24 7.98 6.16
CA LEU A 51 3.06 7.53 5.46
C LEU A 51 2.28 8.74 4.89
N VAL A 52 1.98 8.69 3.60
CA VAL A 52 1.17 9.69 2.88
C VAL A 52 0.01 8.98 2.21
N VAL A 53 -1.20 9.53 2.34
CA VAL A 53 -2.42 9.03 1.70
C VAL A 53 -2.92 10.08 0.72
N GLU A 54 -3.16 9.68 -0.52
CA GLU A 54 -3.70 10.52 -1.58
C GLU A 54 -5.03 9.94 -2.04
N ASP A 55 -6.07 10.78 -2.13
CA ASP A 55 -7.39 10.36 -2.63
C ASP A 55 -7.40 10.38 -4.16
N GLN A 56 -7.44 9.18 -4.75
CA GLN A 56 -7.46 9.00 -6.20
C GLN A 56 -8.87 8.77 -6.77
N SER A 57 -9.93 9.23 -6.06
CA SER A 57 -11.32 9.02 -6.50
C SER A 57 -11.81 9.98 -7.60
N ASP A 58 -11.02 10.98 -8.00
CA ASP A 58 -11.37 11.95 -9.04
C ASP A 58 -11.22 11.33 -10.43
N ASP A 59 -12.34 11.02 -11.08
CA ASP A 59 -12.41 10.33 -12.38
C ASP A 59 -11.89 11.16 -13.56
N SER A 60 -11.68 12.46 -13.37
CA SER A 60 -11.06 13.35 -14.37
C SER A 60 -9.54 13.30 -14.36
N LYS A 61 -8.94 12.61 -13.37
CA LYS A 61 -7.49 12.53 -13.16
C LYS A 61 -6.96 11.12 -13.36
N ILE A 62 -5.80 11.04 -13.99
CA ILE A 62 -5.01 9.80 -14.07
C ILE A 62 -3.80 9.98 -13.18
N TYR A 63 -3.60 9.04 -12.25
CA TYR A 63 -2.48 9.05 -11.33
C TYR A 63 -1.38 8.13 -11.85
N LEU A 64 -0.15 8.66 -11.94
CA LEU A 64 1.04 7.88 -12.22
C LEU A 64 1.93 7.90 -10.98
N ASN A 65 2.06 6.74 -10.34
CA ASN A 65 3.00 6.56 -9.25
C ASN A 65 4.39 6.30 -9.80
N ILE A 66 5.34 7.18 -9.50
CA ILE A 66 6.75 6.98 -9.83
C ILE A 66 7.44 6.40 -8.58
N PRO A 67 7.82 5.11 -8.58
CA PRO A 67 8.51 4.51 -7.44
C PRO A 67 9.85 5.19 -7.19
N ARG A 68 10.27 5.26 -5.92
CA ARG A 68 11.66 5.63 -5.59
C ARG A 68 12.60 4.67 -6.28
N LYS A 69 13.77 5.16 -6.72
CA LYS A 69 14.81 4.25 -7.16
C LYS A 69 15.23 3.40 -5.95
N ILE A 70 15.01 2.11 -6.05
CA ILE A 70 15.48 1.14 -5.07
C ILE A 70 16.94 0.85 -5.38
N ASP A 71 17.80 1.03 -4.38
CA ASP A 71 19.13 0.48 -4.40
C ASP A 71 19.06 -0.97 -3.88
N VAL A 72 18.95 -1.90 -4.82
CA VAL A 72 18.77 -3.33 -4.53
C VAL A 72 19.97 -3.94 -3.82
N ASP A 73 21.16 -3.34 -3.96
CA ASP A 73 22.37 -3.81 -3.28
C ASP A 73 22.35 -3.43 -1.79
N SER A 74 21.56 -2.41 -1.42
CA SER A 74 21.37 -1.95 -0.04
C SER A 74 20.13 -2.55 0.65
N LEU A 75 19.27 -3.25 -0.09
CA LEU A 75 18.04 -3.85 0.44
C LEU A 75 18.37 -4.99 1.40
N GLN A 76 18.07 -4.79 2.68
CA GLN A 76 18.08 -5.86 3.66
C GLN A 76 16.72 -6.54 3.69
N LEU A 77 16.70 -7.80 3.29
CA LEU A 77 15.50 -8.63 3.27
C LEU A 77 15.50 -9.57 4.47
N THR A 78 14.33 -9.83 5.04
CA THR A 78 14.15 -10.90 6.02
C THR A 78 14.29 -12.28 5.35
N GLU A 79 14.49 -13.35 6.12
CA GLU A 79 14.56 -14.71 5.57
C GLU A 79 13.30 -15.09 4.77
N GLU A 80 12.13 -14.72 5.28
CA GLU A 80 10.85 -14.91 4.60
C GLU A 80 10.78 -14.15 3.27
N GLN A 81 11.29 -12.91 3.23
CA GLN A 81 11.38 -12.13 2.00
C GLN A 81 12.39 -12.71 1.00
N LEU A 82 13.50 -13.27 1.47
CA LEU A 82 14.47 -13.96 0.61
C LEU A 82 13.87 -15.23 0.00
N GLU A 83 13.06 -15.97 0.75
CA GLU A 83 12.35 -17.14 0.24
C GLU A 83 11.36 -16.74 -0.86
N MET A 84 10.65 -15.63 -0.71
CA MET A 84 9.81 -15.08 -1.78
C MET A 84 10.61 -14.73 -3.04
N VAL A 85 11.82 -14.16 -2.89
CA VAL A 85 12.71 -13.87 -4.04
C VAL A 85 13.15 -15.17 -4.73
N ALA A 86 13.52 -16.18 -3.95
CA ALA A 86 13.85 -17.50 -4.48
C ALA A 86 12.64 -18.15 -5.20
N GLY A 87 11.42 -17.85 -4.75
CA GLY A 87 10.16 -18.20 -5.40
C GLY A 87 9.83 -17.40 -6.68
N GLY A 88 10.69 -16.46 -7.08
CA GLY A 88 10.56 -15.70 -8.33
C GLY A 88 9.93 -14.30 -8.18
N ILE A 89 9.71 -13.84 -6.95
CA ILE A 89 9.20 -12.48 -6.69
C ILE A 89 10.35 -11.48 -6.77
N THR A 90 10.20 -10.39 -7.53
CA THR A 90 11.29 -9.42 -7.64
C THR A 90 11.43 -8.60 -6.34
N PRO A 91 12.65 -8.21 -5.92
CA PRO A 91 12.86 -7.38 -4.74
C PRO A 91 12.08 -6.06 -4.76
N THR A 92 11.78 -5.55 -5.95
CA THR A 92 10.92 -4.37 -6.15
C THR A 92 9.50 -4.60 -5.61
N PHE A 93 8.90 -5.77 -5.85
CA PHE A 93 7.57 -6.08 -5.31
C PHE A 93 7.57 -6.16 -3.78
N ILE A 94 8.66 -6.67 -3.20
CA ILE A 94 8.83 -6.76 -1.75
C ILE A 94 8.98 -5.36 -1.13
N ALA A 95 9.77 -4.51 -1.75
CA ALA A 95 10.05 -3.17 -1.27
C ALA A 95 8.86 -2.20 -1.36
N PHE A 96 7.93 -2.41 -2.30
CA PHE A 96 6.74 -1.56 -2.46
C PHE A 96 5.45 -2.17 -1.85
N GLY A 97 5.48 -3.44 -1.44
CA GLY A 97 4.32 -4.17 -0.93
C GLY A 97 3.32 -4.57 -2.03
N TYR A 98 2.60 -5.67 -1.82
CA TYR A 98 1.66 -6.25 -2.80
C TYR A 98 0.51 -5.29 -3.18
N GLY A 99 0.07 -4.41 -2.27
CA GLY A 99 -1.05 -3.49 -2.50
C GLY A 99 -0.80 -2.38 -3.54
N PHE A 100 0.46 -1.98 -3.74
CA PHE A 100 0.82 -0.87 -4.63
C PHE A 100 0.72 -1.24 -6.13
N MET A 101 0.94 -2.51 -6.45
CA MET A 101 1.04 -2.97 -7.85
C MET A 101 -0.29 -3.47 -8.43
N ALA A 102 -1.24 -3.89 -7.58
CA ALA A 102 -2.55 -4.33 -8.04
C ALA A 102 -3.31 -3.18 -8.77
N GLY A 103 -3.20 -1.94 -8.30
CA GLY A 103 -3.85 -0.79 -8.94
C GLY A 103 -3.32 -0.49 -10.36
N VAL A 104 -2.00 -0.59 -10.56
CA VAL A 104 -1.37 -0.36 -11.88
C VAL A 104 -1.64 -1.53 -12.84
N ALA A 105 -1.57 -2.77 -12.36
CA ALA A 105 -1.81 -3.97 -13.17
C ALA A 105 -3.27 -4.10 -13.61
N VAL A 106 -4.23 -3.77 -12.74
CA VAL A 106 -5.67 -3.77 -13.06
C VAL A 106 -5.98 -2.69 -14.10
N TYR A 107 -5.44 -1.47 -13.94
CA TYR A 107 -5.65 -0.40 -14.92
C TYR A 107 -5.12 -0.77 -16.33
N ALA A 108 -3.90 -1.28 -16.42
CA ALA A 108 -3.29 -1.69 -17.69
C ALA A 108 -4.07 -2.83 -18.39
N ALA A 109 -4.63 -3.77 -17.63
CA ALA A 109 -5.46 -4.85 -18.16
C ALA A 109 -6.82 -4.33 -18.67
N THR A 110 -7.39 -3.32 -18.01
CA THR A 110 -8.67 -2.71 -18.42
C THR A 110 -8.55 -1.66 -19.52
N SER A 111 -7.36 -1.10 -19.75
CA SER A 111 -7.09 -0.11 -20.81
C SER A 111 -6.60 -0.74 -22.12
N SER A 112 -6.72 -2.06 -22.27
CA SER A 112 -6.26 -2.82 -23.44
C SER A 112 -7.33 -3.01 -24.53
N ASP A 113 -8.42 -2.23 -24.49
CA ASP A 113 -9.45 -2.16 -25.56
C ASP A 113 -9.22 -0.97 -26.50
#